data_AF-A0A550CVG0-F1
#
_entry.id   AF-A0A550CVG0-F1
#
_cell.length_a   1.000
_cell.length_b   1.000
_cell.length_c   1.000
_cell.angle_alpha   90.00
_cell.angle_beta   90.00
_cell.angle_gamma   90.00
#
_symmetry.space_group_name_H-M   'P 1'
#
loop_
_entity.id
_entity.type
_entity.pdbx_description
1 polymer ?
#
loop_
_entity_poly.entity_id
_entity_poly.type
_entity_poly.pdbx_seq_one_letter_code
_entity_poly.pdbx_strand_id
1 'polypeptide(L)'
;MANQAHKRRRNRALRVHSRKTRRPDDPPSTSSMQRELEERWLEVSRRAQAAMSGTLSPDEAPVNVSSIYSFLPEHLSVPAGTPWAGPGSLTEPGVHPFGSLMSEDMVNLILEQEYGTVEKGMEAVKTMYANMDVIGNEPPPGDDTVQRVDIPCIPFYMRFWMGLMDRSRTICFHIMDATTDEPGRASPDLKMFNREAGVGERYRLYPTEHYMNPGVQYPVENYRVHDGDVLEFVVGGERVKTVRLPSRACDGAPVLGYPGPPAQEARPLEVLFTK
;
A
#
# COMPACT_ATOMS: atom_id res chain seq x y z
N MET A 1 71.94 -31.90 -24.41
CA MET A 1 71.81 -32.71 -23.18
C MET A 1 70.73 -32.09 -22.30
N ALA A 2 69.72 -32.91 -21.90
CA ALA A 2 68.80 -32.81 -20.74
C ALA A 2 68.00 -31.50 -20.51
N ASN A 3 66.71 -31.48 -20.14
CA ASN A 3 65.74 -32.51 -19.73
C ASN A 3 64.31 -32.02 -20.01
N GLN A 4 63.50 -32.87 -20.66
CA GLN A 4 62.04 -32.79 -20.71
C GLN A 4 61.43 -33.29 -19.39
N ALA A 5 60.50 -32.53 -18.81
CA ALA A 5 59.69 -32.97 -17.67
C ALA A 5 58.25 -33.23 -18.14
N HIS A 6 57.91 -34.51 -18.33
CA HIS A 6 56.56 -34.99 -18.59
C HIS A 6 55.68 -34.86 -17.33
N LYS A 7 54.63 -34.02 -17.40
CA LYS A 7 53.54 -33.99 -16.41
C LYS A 7 52.58 -35.17 -16.65
N ARG A 8 52.56 -36.13 -15.72
CA ARG A 8 51.60 -37.24 -15.65
C ARG A 8 50.18 -36.71 -15.38
N ARG A 9 49.25 -36.91 -16.32
CA ARG A 9 47.80 -36.77 -16.10
C ARG A 9 47.33 -37.96 -15.25
N ARG A 10 46.85 -37.71 -14.03
CA ARG A 10 46.16 -38.70 -13.20
C ARG A 10 44.72 -38.85 -13.70
N ASN A 11 44.35 -40.05 -14.12
CA ASN A 11 42.98 -40.46 -14.40
C ASN A 11 42.13 -40.33 -13.12
N ARG A 12 41.17 -39.41 -13.12
CA ARG A 12 40.16 -39.27 -12.07
C ARG A 12 38.99 -40.17 -12.44
N ALA A 13 38.81 -41.27 -11.70
CA ALA A 13 37.68 -42.17 -11.90
C ALA A 13 36.36 -41.40 -11.81
N LEU A 14 35.47 -41.61 -12.79
CA LEU A 14 34.10 -41.12 -12.81
C LEU A 14 33.37 -41.69 -11.59
N ARG A 15 33.09 -40.83 -10.59
CA ARG A 15 32.16 -41.14 -9.51
C ARG A 15 30.77 -41.25 -10.12
N VAL A 16 30.30 -42.47 -10.33
CA VAL A 16 28.89 -42.74 -10.61
C VAL A 16 28.13 -42.43 -9.33
N HIS A 17 27.43 -41.29 -9.31
CA HIS A 17 26.48 -40.99 -8.24
C HIS A 17 25.33 -41.99 -8.34
N SER A 18 25.30 -42.98 -7.44
CA SER A 18 24.13 -43.83 -7.27
C SER A 18 22.93 -42.92 -6.95
N ARG A 19 21.97 -42.82 -7.87
CA ARG A 19 20.68 -42.18 -7.59
C ARG A 19 20.07 -42.94 -6.42
N LYS A 20 20.06 -42.32 -5.24
CA LYS A 20 19.25 -42.82 -4.11
C LYS A 20 17.81 -42.78 -4.58
N THR A 21 17.19 -43.96 -4.72
CA THR A 21 15.76 -44.09 -4.88
C THR A 21 15.10 -43.55 -3.61
N ARG A 22 14.27 -42.54 -3.78
CA ARG A 22 13.57 -41.84 -2.70
C ARG A 22 12.60 -42.81 -2.02
N ARG A 23 12.60 -42.87 -0.69
CA ARG A 23 11.68 -43.73 0.07
C ARG A 23 10.29 -43.09 0.08
N PRO A 24 9.21 -43.88 0.18
CA PRO A 24 7.83 -43.37 0.23
C PRO A 24 7.60 -42.33 1.34
N ASP A 25 8.36 -42.42 2.43
CA ASP A 25 8.22 -41.55 3.62
C ASP A 25 9.21 -40.37 3.65
N ASP A 26 10.01 -40.17 2.58
CA ASP A 26 10.92 -39.02 2.53
C ASP A 26 10.10 -37.73 2.35
N PRO A 27 10.30 -36.69 3.19
CA PRO A 27 9.54 -35.44 3.08
C PRO A 27 9.65 -34.85 1.67
N PRO A 28 8.58 -34.22 1.15
CA PRO A 28 8.55 -33.59 -0.17
C PRO A 28 9.82 -32.74 -0.39
N SER A 29 10.44 -32.85 -1.56
CA SER A 29 11.58 -32.00 -1.87
C SER A 29 11.08 -30.56 -1.97
N THR A 30 11.95 -29.60 -1.68
CA THR A 30 11.63 -28.16 -1.87
C THR A 30 11.09 -27.88 -3.27
N SER A 31 11.60 -28.57 -4.29
CA SER A 31 11.09 -28.49 -5.66
C SER A 31 9.70 -29.09 -5.88
N SER A 32 9.30 -30.14 -5.15
CA SER A 32 7.95 -30.73 -5.30
C SER A 32 6.90 -29.91 -4.57
N MET A 33 7.23 -29.37 -3.39
CA MET A 33 6.34 -28.44 -2.67
C MET A 33 6.12 -27.16 -3.48
N GLN A 34 7.18 -26.64 -4.11
CA GLN A 34 7.08 -25.46 -4.95
C GLN A 34 6.19 -25.70 -6.19
N ARG A 35 6.33 -26.85 -6.83
CA ARG A 35 5.50 -27.22 -7.98
C ARG A 35 4.02 -27.39 -7.62
N GLU A 36 3.73 -28.02 -6.47
CA GLU A 36 2.35 -28.17 -5.98
C GLU A 36 1.71 -26.80 -5.71
N LEU A 37 2.47 -25.88 -5.09
CA LEU A 37 2.03 -24.51 -4.87
C LEU A 37 1.79 -23.76 -6.19
N GLU A 38 2.68 -23.92 -7.17
CA GLU A 38 2.51 -23.34 -8.52
C GLU A 38 1.25 -23.87 -9.22
N GLU A 39 0.97 -25.17 -9.15
CA GLU A 39 -0.23 -25.78 -9.73
C GLU A 39 -1.51 -25.27 -9.04
N ARG A 40 -1.51 -25.16 -7.70
CA ARG A 40 -2.61 -24.55 -6.93
C ARG A 40 -2.82 -23.08 -7.28
N TRP A 41 -1.72 -22.32 -7.39
CA TRP A 41 -1.77 -20.90 -7.75
C TRP A 41 -2.38 -20.67 -9.12
N LEU A 42 -2.01 -21.48 -10.11
CA LEU A 42 -2.57 -21.41 -11.46
C LEU A 42 -4.08 -21.69 -11.48
N GLU A 43 -4.53 -22.70 -10.74
CA GLU A 43 -5.96 -23.04 -10.67
C GLU A 43 -6.77 -21.93 -9.98
N VAL A 44 -6.29 -21.43 -8.84
CA VAL A 44 -6.93 -20.31 -8.14
C VAL A 44 -6.97 -19.06 -9.02
N SER A 45 -5.87 -18.74 -9.72
CA SER A 45 -5.81 -17.61 -10.64
C SER A 45 -6.79 -17.75 -11.81
N ARG A 46 -6.92 -18.97 -12.37
CA ARG A 46 -7.90 -19.29 -13.43
C ARG A 46 -9.33 -19.05 -12.95
N ARG A 47 -9.67 -19.50 -11.74
CA ARG A 47 -11.00 -19.32 -11.15
C ARG A 47 -11.30 -17.85 -10.87
N ALA A 48 -10.35 -17.11 -10.30
CA ALA A 48 -10.50 -15.67 -10.06
C ALA A 48 -10.71 -14.89 -11.38
N GLN A 49 -9.96 -15.25 -12.44
CA GLN A 49 -10.14 -14.69 -13.77
C GLN A 49 -11.52 -15.02 -14.35
N ALA A 50 -11.99 -16.27 -14.22
CA ALA A 50 -13.31 -16.68 -14.71
C ALA A 50 -14.45 -15.96 -13.98
N ALA A 51 -14.33 -15.76 -12.66
CA ALA A 51 -15.27 -14.96 -11.88
C ALA A 51 -15.30 -13.51 -12.36
N MET A 52 -14.13 -12.89 -12.54
CA MET A 52 -14.00 -11.52 -13.05
C MET A 52 -14.60 -11.35 -14.46
N SER A 53 -14.46 -12.35 -15.33
CA SER A 53 -15.06 -12.31 -16.68
C SER A 53 -16.52 -12.78 -16.73
N GLY A 54 -17.14 -13.15 -15.61
CA GLY A 54 -18.50 -13.68 -15.58
C GLY A 54 -18.66 -15.03 -16.28
N THR A 55 -17.58 -15.80 -16.41
CA THR A 55 -17.54 -17.11 -17.08
C THR A 55 -17.29 -18.27 -16.11
N LEU A 56 -17.41 -18.03 -14.81
CA LEU A 56 -17.36 -19.08 -13.79
C LEU A 56 -18.57 -20.01 -13.96
N SER A 57 -18.36 -21.33 -13.85
CA SER A 57 -19.46 -22.28 -14.01
C SER A 57 -20.52 -22.08 -12.92
N PRO A 58 -21.84 -22.18 -13.22
CA PRO A 58 -22.89 -22.13 -12.21
C PRO A 58 -22.77 -23.23 -11.13
N ASP A 59 -22.10 -24.34 -11.44
CA ASP A 59 -21.88 -25.45 -10.51
C ASP A 59 -20.64 -25.24 -9.61
N GLU A 60 -19.80 -24.24 -9.90
CA GLU A 60 -18.64 -23.89 -9.08
C GLU A 60 -19.04 -22.97 -7.91
N ALA A 61 -18.39 -23.15 -6.75
CA ALA A 61 -18.57 -22.22 -5.64
C ALA A 61 -18.13 -20.80 -6.04
N PRO A 62 -18.85 -19.74 -5.58
CA PRO A 62 -18.50 -18.38 -5.90
C PRO A 62 -17.11 -18.03 -5.39
N VAL A 63 -16.37 -17.25 -6.16
CA VAL A 63 -15.12 -16.65 -5.71
C VAL A 63 -15.47 -15.42 -4.87
N ASN A 64 -14.94 -15.36 -3.65
CA ASN A 64 -15.21 -14.27 -2.72
C ASN A 64 -13.96 -13.40 -2.54
N VAL A 65 -14.18 -12.12 -2.22
CA VAL A 65 -13.16 -11.23 -1.66
C VAL A 65 -12.66 -11.81 -0.35
N SER A 66 -11.35 -11.68 -0.13
CA SER A 66 -10.75 -12.27 1.05
C SER A 66 -11.30 -11.70 2.35
N SER A 67 -11.50 -12.57 3.34
CA SER A 67 -11.95 -12.24 4.68
C SER A 67 -10.98 -11.34 5.44
N ILE A 68 -9.70 -11.25 5.04
CA ILE A 68 -8.74 -10.34 5.66
C ILE A 68 -9.18 -8.87 5.59
N TYR A 69 -9.93 -8.50 4.55
CA TYR A 69 -10.42 -7.12 4.39
C TYR A 69 -11.56 -6.78 5.35
N SER A 70 -12.12 -7.77 6.06
CA SER A 70 -13.05 -7.52 7.17
C SER A 70 -12.37 -7.01 8.43
N PHE A 71 -11.03 -7.06 8.50
CA PHE A 71 -10.25 -6.53 9.62
C PHE A 71 -9.92 -5.04 9.50
N LEU A 72 -10.23 -4.44 8.35
CA LEU A 72 -10.13 -2.99 8.15
C LEU A 72 -11.14 -2.24 9.04
N PRO A 73 -10.94 -0.93 9.27
CA PRO A 73 -11.94 -0.09 9.92
C PRO A 73 -13.30 -0.20 9.24
N GLU A 74 -14.39 -0.09 10.00
CA GLU A 74 -15.75 -0.37 9.56
C GLU A 74 -16.12 0.26 8.19
N HIS A 75 -15.81 1.55 8.01
CA HIS A 75 -16.10 2.30 6.76
C HIS A 75 -15.31 1.84 5.52
N LEU A 76 -14.25 1.05 5.69
CA LEU A 76 -13.44 0.46 4.61
C LEU A 76 -13.51 -1.07 4.58
N SER A 77 -14.12 -1.66 5.62
CA SER A 77 -14.21 -3.10 5.75
C SER A 77 -15.06 -3.69 4.64
N VAL A 78 -14.61 -4.81 4.09
CA VAL A 78 -15.40 -5.59 3.15
C VAL A 78 -15.98 -6.79 3.89
N PRO A 79 -17.32 -6.96 3.92
CA PRO A 79 -17.93 -8.10 4.58
C PRO A 79 -17.41 -9.43 4.03
N ALA A 80 -17.15 -10.38 4.91
CA ALA A 80 -16.77 -11.73 4.50
C ALA A 80 -17.86 -12.35 3.61
N GLY A 81 -17.45 -13.05 2.55
CA GLY A 81 -18.37 -13.61 1.56
C GLY A 81 -18.85 -12.62 0.49
N THR A 82 -18.31 -11.39 0.46
CA THR A 82 -18.54 -10.47 -0.66
C THR A 82 -18.04 -11.08 -1.97
N PRO A 83 -18.85 -11.13 -3.05
CA PRO A 83 -18.43 -11.70 -4.33
C PRO A 83 -17.23 -10.97 -4.94
N TRP A 84 -16.29 -11.74 -5.50
CA TRP A 84 -15.12 -11.24 -6.20
C TRP A 84 -15.48 -10.77 -7.62
N ALA A 85 -15.36 -9.47 -7.87
CA ALA A 85 -15.61 -8.88 -9.20
C ALA A 85 -14.33 -8.54 -9.98
N GLY A 86 -13.15 -8.90 -9.45
CA GLY A 86 -11.85 -8.51 -10.00
C GLY A 86 -11.03 -7.66 -9.03
N PRO A 87 -9.79 -7.29 -9.43
CA PRO A 87 -8.94 -6.44 -8.62
C PRO A 87 -9.57 -5.05 -8.50
N GLY A 88 -10.11 -4.75 -7.32
CA GLY A 88 -10.44 -3.39 -6.90
C GLY A 88 -9.35 -2.82 -5.98
N SER A 89 -9.45 -1.55 -5.64
CA SER A 89 -8.58 -0.89 -4.66
C SER A 89 -9.45 -0.42 -3.51
N LEU A 90 -9.17 -0.90 -2.29
CA LEU A 90 -9.82 -0.39 -1.06
C LEU A 90 -9.04 0.76 -0.44
N THR A 91 -7.75 0.86 -0.78
CA THR A 91 -6.81 1.85 -0.28
C THR A 91 -5.85 2.21 -1.40
N GLU A 92 -5.15 3.33 -1.25
CA GLU A 92 -3.99 3.65 -2.07
C GLU A 92 -3.11 2.40 -2.28
N PRO A 93 -2.88 1.97 -3.53
CA PRO A 93 -1.95 0.88 -3.75
C PRO A 93 -0.53 1.28 -3.25
N GLY A 94 0.25 0.33 -2.72
CA GLY A 94 1.64 0.59 -2.29
C GLY A 94 1.86 0.90 -0.79
N VAL A 95 0.83 1.22 0.00
CA VAL A 95 0.95 1.23 1.48
C VAL A 95 0.67 -0.16 2.07
N HIS A 96 -0.02 -1.01 1.31
CA HIS A 96 -0.40 -2.34 1.71
C HIS A 96 0.11 -3.39 0.71
N PRO A 97 0.66 -4.54 1.13
CA PRO A 97 0.98 -5.65 0.22
C PRO A 97 -0.27 -6.19 -0.50
N PHE A 98 -1.46 -5.84 -0.01
CA PHE A 98 -2.76 -6.15 -0.61
C PHE A 98 -3.55 -4.89 -0.99
N GLY A 99 -2.88 -3.85 -1.52
CA GLY A 99 -3.53 -2.61 -1.97
C GLY A 99 -4.51 -2.82 -3.14
N SER A 100 -4.37 -3.96 -3.82
CA SER A 100 -5.45 -4.55 -4.62
C SER A 100 -6.20 -5.54 -3.74
N LEU A 101 -7.53 -5.48 -3.80
CA LEU A 101 -8.39 -6.58 -3.40
C LEU A 101 -7.82 -7.89 -3.99
N MET A 102 -7.93 -8.97 -3.24
CA MET A 102 -7.60 -10.33 -3.69
C MET A 102 -8.70 -11.30 -3.26
N SER A 103 -8.87 -12.37 -4.03
CA SER A 103 -9.81 -13.43 -3.67
C SER A 103 -9.34 -14.20 -2.44
N GLU A 104 -10.28 -14.78 -1.69
CA GLU A 104 -9.99 -15.58 -0.49
C GLU A 104 -9.00 -16.71 -0.78
N ASP A 105 -9.20 -17.43 -1.88
CA ASP A 105 -8.33 -18.54 -2.28
C ASP A 105 -6.89 -18.08 -2.57
N MET A 106 -6.71 -16.91 -3.20
CA MET A 106 -5.38 -16.35 -3.47
C MET A 106 -4.67 -15.95 -2.17
N VAL A 107 -5.39 -15.26 -1.27
CA VAL A 107 -4.83 -14.85 0.03
C VAL A 107 -4.48 -16.08 0.86
N ASN A 108 -5.32 -17.12 0.88
CA ASN A 108 -5.04 -18.35 1.62
C ASN A 108 -3.73 -19.02 1.15
N LEU A 109 -3.45 -19.06 -0.16
CA LEU A 109 -2.17 -19.57 -0.67
C LEU A 109 -0.98 -18.72 -0.20
N ILE A 110 -1.12 -17.39 -0.20
CA ILE A 110 -0.07 -16.48 0.31
C ILE A 110 0.16 -16.73 1.80
N LEU A 111 -0.91 -16.85 2.59
CA LEU A 111 -0.81 -17.06 4.03
C LEU A 111 -0.21 -18.42 4.37
N GLU A 112 -0.58 -19.48 3.65
CA GLU A 112 0.06 -20.79 3.79
C GLU A 112 1.54 -20.73 3.45
N GLN A 113 1.93 -20.03 2.38
CA GLN A 113 3.32 -19.90 1.98
C GLN A 113 4.17 -19.13 3.00
N GLU A 114 3.66 -18.00 3.50
CA GLU A 114 4.40 -17.10 4.38
C GLU A 114 4.39 -17.54 5.85
N TYR A 115 3.29 -18.15 6.32
CA TYR A 115 3.06 -18.48 7.74
C TYR A 115 2.93 -19.98 8.01
N GLY A 116 2.98 -20.81 6.97
CA GLY A 116 2.87 -22.28 7.04
C GLY A 116 1.44 -22.82 7.15
N THR A 117 0.49 -22.01 7.61
CA THR A 117 -0.94 -22.34 7.72
C THR A 117 -1.78 -21.07 7.59
N VAL A 118 -2.96 -21.17 6.97
CA VAL A 118 -3.91 -20.04 6.84
C VAL A 118 -4.22 -19.43 8.21
N GLU A 119 -4.51 -20.24 9.23
CA GLU A 119 -4.94 -19.77 10.55
C GLU A 119 -3.88 -18.87 11.21
N LYS A 120 -2.61 -19.28 11.17
CA LYS A 120 -1.49 -18.44 11.68
C LYS A 120 -1.34 -17.15 10.88
N GLY A 121 -1.51 -17.23 9.56
CA GLY A 121 -1.46 -16.06 8.70
C GLY A 121 -2.60 -15.08 9.00
N MET A 122 -3.81 -15.58 9.22
CA MET A 122 -4.98 -14.78 9.58
C MET A 122 -4.79 -14.06 10.92
N GLU A 123 -4.27 -14.74 11.94
CA GLU A 123 -3.96 -14.09 13.24
C GLU A 123 -2.87 -13.01 13.11
N ALA A 124 -1.84 -13.27 12.29
CA ALA A 124 -0.79 -12.29 12.01
C ALA A 124 -1.34 -11.07 11.26
N VAL A 125 -2.16 -11.28 10.23
CA VAL A 125 -2.78 -10.21 9.43
C VAL A 125 -3.80 -9.42 10.25
N LYS A 126 -4.59 -10.07 11.10
CA LYS A 126 -5.49 -9.40 12.04
C LYS A 126 -4.73 -8.49 13.00
N THR A 127 -3.60 -8.98 13.53
CA THR A 127 -2.72 -8.18 14.37
C THR A 127 -2.14 -7.00 13.60
N MET A 128 -1.72 -7.21 12.35
CA MET A 128 -1.22 -6.14 11.47
C MET A 128 -2.30 -5.07 11.23
N TYR A 129 -3.51 -5.44 10.82
CA TYR A 129 -4.61 -4.51 10.55
C TYR A 129 -5.05 -3.70 11.76
N ALA A 130 -5.08 -4.31 12.96
CA ALA A 130 -5.38 -3.61 14.20
C ALA A 130 -4.36 -2.52 14.56
N ASN A 131 -3.21 -2.51 13.89
CA ASN A 131 -2.03 -1.73 14.21
C ASN A 131 -1.51 -0.92 13.02
N MET A 132 -2.17 -1.00 11.86
CA MET A 132 -1.71 -0.29 10.67
C MET A 132 -2.35 1.08 10.57
N ASP A 133 -1.65 1.98 9.89
CA ASP A 133 -2.26 3.22 9.46
C ASP A 133 -3.05 3.00 8.17
N VAL A 134 -4.15 3.74 8.03
CA VAL A 134 -4.97 3.75 6.83
C VAL A 134 -4.69 5.05 6.08
N ILE A 135 -3.88 4.95 5.02
CA ILE A 135 -3.45 6.09 4.21
C ILE A 135 -4.26 6.13 2.91
N GLY A 136 -4.74 7.32 2.56
CA GLY A 136 -5.60 7.58 1.41
C GLY A 136 -7.09 7.34 1.71
N ASN A 137 -7.91 7.35 0.65
CA ASN A 137 -9.38 7.21 0.67
C ASN A 137 -10.11 8.38 1.33
N GLU A 138 -11.33 8.14 1.79
CA GLU A 138 -12.16 9.08 2.53
C GLU A 138 -11.85 9.00 4.03
N PRO A 139 -11.98 10.11 4.77
CA PRO A 139 -11.94 10.07 6.22
C PRO A 139 -13.05 9.16 6.77
N PRO A 140 -12.84 8.53 7.95
CA PRO A 140 -13.90 7.85 8.67
C PRO A 140 -15.13 8.75 8.85
N PRO A 141 -16.36 8.22 8.77
CA PRO A 141 -17.56 8.97 9.13
C PRO A 141 -17.44 9.54 10.55
N GLY A 142 -17.56 10.86 10.67
CA GLY A 142 -17.43 11.55 11.96
C GLY A 142 -16.00 11.81 12.44
N ASP A 143 -14.98 11.63 11.58
CA ASP A 143 -13.60 12.03 11.88
C ASP A 143 -13.53 13.53 12.20
N ASP A 144 -13.18 13.85 13.45
CA ASP A 144 -13.09 15.21 14.00
C ASP A 144 -11.80 15.93 13.63
N THR A 145 -10.86 15.24 12.99
CA THR A 145 -9.62 15.80 12.48
C THR A 145 -9.79 16.42 11.09
N VAL A 146 -10.96 16.24 10.47
CA VAL A 146 -11.28 16.76 9.15
C VAL A 146 -11.21 18.29 9.15
N GLN A 147 -10.37 18.84 8.29
CA GLN A 147 -10.15 20.28 8.17
C GLN A 147 -10.30 20.72 6.72
N ARG A 148 -10.99 21.85 6.53
CA ARG A 148 -11.18 22.51 5.24
C ARG A 148 -10.19 23.66 5.08
N VAL A 149 -9.54 23.73 3.91
CA VAL A 149 -8.72 24.88 3.52
C VAL A 149 -9.10 25.33 2.12
N ASP A 150 -9.72 26.51 2.03
CA ASP A 150 -10.04 27.11 0.74
C ASP A 150 -8.76 27.52 -0.01
N ILE A 151 -8.73 27.34 -1.33
CA ILE A 151 -7.64 27.81 -2.19
C ILE A 151 -8.14 29.04 -2.95
N PRO A 152 -7.52 30.23 -2.77
CA PRO A 152 -7.94 31.43 -3.49
C PRO A 152 -7.89 31.24 -5.01
N CYS A 153 -8.75 31.97 -5.71
CA CYS A 153 -8.81 32.06 -7.17
C CYS A 153 -9.23 30.80 -7.93
N ILE A 154 -9.63 29.72 -7.24
CA ILE A 154 -10.15 28.50 -7.88
C ILE A 154 -11.41 28.01 -7.14
N PRO A 155 -12.37 27.33 -7.83
CA PRO A 155 -13.60 26.83 -7.21
C PRO A 155 -13.39 25.51 -6.45
N PHE A 156 -12.24 25.35 -5.82
CA PHE A 156 -11.84 24.13 -5.13
C PHE A 156 -11.33 24.45 -3.72
N TYR A 157 -11.46 23.49 -2.82
CA TYR A 157 -10.86 23.54 -1.49
C TYR A 157 -10.15 22.21 -1.19
N MET A 158 -9.33 22.17 -0.15
CA MET A 158 -8.74 20.92 0.34
C MET A 158 -9.43 20.43 1.59
N ARG A 159 -9.70 19.13 1.63
CA ARG A 159 -10.16 18.42 2.81
C ARG A 159 -9.02 17.57 3.35
N PHE A 160 -8.44 17.97 4.47
CA PHE A 160 -7.40 17.22 5.19
C PHE A 160 -8.01 16.35 6.27
N TRP A 161 -7.39 15.23 6.60
CA TRP A 161 -7.69 14.46 7.81
C TRP A 161 -6.45 13.69 8.29
N MET A 162 -6.47 13.35 9.57
CA MET A 162 -5.41 12.62 10.27
C MET A 162 -5.88 11.27 10.81
N GLY A 163 -7.20 11.01 10.80
CA GLY A 163 -7.79 9.82 11.38
C GLY A 163 -7.12 8.54 10.89
N LEU A 164 -6.81 7.65 11.82
CA LEU A 164 -6.19 6.35 11.58
C LEU A 164 -4.76 6.41 11.00
N MET A 165 -4.06 7.54 11.10
CA MET A 165 -2.67 7.70 10.60
C MET A 165 -1.68 8.14 11.68
N ASP A 166 -1.88 7.70 12.92
CA ASP A 166 -1.09 8.15 14.07
C ASP A 166 0.34 7.63 14.09
N ARG A 167 0.63 6.49 13.45
CA ARG A 167 1.96 5.88 13.50
C ARG A 167 2.92 6.45 12.46
N SER A 168 2.43 6.62 11.24
CA SER A 168 3.13 7.20 10.10
C SER A 168 3.23 8.71 10.19
N ARG A 169 2.45 9.34 11.08
CA ARG A 169 2.41 10.81 11.23
C ARG A 169 2.09 11.49 9.90
N THR A 170 1.18 10.86 9.16
CA THR A 170 0.73 11.28 7.85
C THR A 170 -0.58 12.04 7.96
N ILE A 171 -0.76 12.99 7.06
CA ILE A 171 -1.99 13.72 6.80
C ILE A 171 -2.37 13.41 5.35
N CYS A 172 -3.57 12.89 5.15
CA CYS A 172 -4.12 12.72 3.82
C CYS A 172 -5.03 13.87 3.46
N PHE A 173 -5.15 14.13 2.16
CA PHE A 173 -6.12 15.10 1.67
C PHE A 173 -6.58 14.85 0.25
N HIS A 174 -7.75 15.41 -0.05
CA HIS A 174 -8.33 15.51 -1.38
C HIS A 174 -8.44 16.97 -1.82
N ILE A 175 -8.46 17.16 -3.14
CA ILE A 175 -9.02 18.36 -3.74
C ILE A 175 -10.52 18.14 -3.90
N MET A 176 -11.30 19.05 -3.35
CA MET A 176 -12.76 18.99 -3.32
C MET A 176 -13.34 20.07 -4.23
N ASP A 177 -14.37 19.73 -5.01
CA ASP A 177 -15.19 20.72 -5.71
C ASP A 177 -16.03 21.49 -4.69
N ALA A 178 -15.92 22.83 -4.69
CA ALA A 178 -16.61 23.65 -3.70
C ALA A 178 -18.14 23.71 -3.89
N THR A 179 -18.65 23.30 -5.05
CA THR A 179 -20.08 23.28 -5.39
C THR A 179 -20.70 21.94 -5.07
N THR A 180 -20.07 20.82 -5.46
CA THR A 180 -20.62 19.48 -5.26
C THR A 180 -20.21 18.84 -3.94
N ASP A 181 -19.17 19.37 -3.30
CA ASP A 181 -18.54 18.77 -2.11
C ASP A 181 -17.97 17.36 -2.36
N GLU A 182 -17.70 17.03 -3.63
CA GLU A 182 -17.14 15.75 -4.04
C GLU A 182 -15.62 15.87 -4.27
N PRO A 183 -14.85 14.81 -3.95
CA PRO A 183 -13.44 14.78 -4.26
C PRO A 183 -13.23 14.67 -5.78
N GLY A 184 -12.18 15.30 -6.27
CA GLY A 184 -11.87 15.32 -7.69
C GLY A 184 -10.39 15.54 -7.96
N ARG A 185 -10.11 15.95 -9.20
CA ARG A 185 -8.75 16.23 -9.66
C ARG A 185 -8.36 17.68 -9.39
N ALA A 186 -7.08 17.90 -9.13
CA ALA A 186 -6.54 19.25 -9.12
C ALA A 186 -6.73 19.92 -10.49
N SER A 187 -7.07 21.22 -10.48
CA SER A 187 -6.99 22.03 -11.68
C SER A 187 -5.58 21.96 -12.29
N PRO A 188 -5.41 21.86 -13.62
CA PRO A 188 -4.09 21.89 -14.27
C PRO A 188 -3.26 23.13 -13.92
N ASP A 189 -3.92 24.23 -13.55
CA ASP A 189 -3.28 25.48 -13.15
C ASP A 189 -2.78 25.47 -11.70
N LEU A 190 -3.28 24.54 -10.87
CA LEU A 190 -2.86 24.35 -9.49
C LEU A 190 -1.57 23.53 -9.43
N LYS A 191 -0.55 24.09 -8.81
CA LYS A 191 0.67 23.40 -8.42
C LYS A 191 0.82 23.47 -6.91
N MET A 192 1.03 22.30 -6.30
CA MET A 192 1.29 22.18 -4.88
C MET A 192 2.76 21.85 -4.66
N PHE A 193 3.36 22.51 -3.69
CA PHE A 193 4.73 22.25 -3.28
C PHE A 193 4.74 21.96 -1.79
N ASN A 194 5.44 20.89 -1.42
CA ASN A 194 5.69 20.58 -0.03
C ASN A 194 7.08 21.06 0.38
N ARG A 195 7.22 21.47 1.63
CA ARG A 195 8.49 21.61 2.32
C ARG A 195 8.43 20.76 3.58
N GLU A 196 9.25 19.72 3.60
CA GLU A 196 9.30 18.78 4.72
C GLU A 196 9.80 19.49 5.99
N ALA A 197 9.09 19.26 7.09
CA ALA A 197 9.47 19.77 8.40
C ALA A 197 10.88 19.28 8.78
N GLY A 198 11.82 20.20 8.92
CA GLY A 198 13.20 19.92 9.37
C GLY A 198 14.24 19.75 8.26
N VAL A 199 13.84 19.40 7.04
CA VAL A 199 14.75 19.33 5.87
C VAL A 199 14.74 20.63 5.06
N GLY A 200 13.55 21.25 4.93
CA GLY A 200 13.37 22.54 4.27
C GLY A 200 13.45 22.52 2.73
N GLU A 201 13.75 21.37 2.12
CA GLU A 201 13.72 21.21 0.67
C GLU A 201 12.29 21.35 0.12
N ARG A 202 12.15 22.12 -0.95
CA ARG A 202 10.86 22.37 -1.63
C ARG A 202 10.74 21.44 -2.81
N TYR A 203 9.79 20.52 -2.78
CA TYR A 203 9.49 19.62 -3.89
C TYR A 203 8.05 19.76 -4.36
N ARG A 204 7.79 19.44 -5.62
CA ARG A 204 6.43 19.43 -6.15
C ARG A 204 5.71 18.19 -5.64
N LEU A 205 4.54 18.40 -5.06
CA LEU A 205 3.68 17.32 -4.62
C LEU A 205 2.89 16.77 -5.80
N TYR A 206 2.83 15.46 -5.91
CA TYR A 206 2.03 14.73 -6.89
C TYR A 206 1.04 13.84 -6.16
N PRO A 207 -0.12 13.54 -6.80
CA PRO A 207 -1.07 12.58 -6.22
C PRO A 207 -0.40 11.22 -6.14
N THR A 208 -0.82 10.40 -5.19
CA THR A 208 -0.05 9.21 -4.85
C THR A 208 -0.12 8.15 -5.96
N GLU A 209 -1.22 8.15 -6.70
CA GLU A 209 -1.42 7.34 -7.91
C GLU A 209 -0.39 7.64 -9.00
N HIS A 210 0.18 8.85 -9.03
CA HIS A 210 1.24 9.22 -9.98
C HIS A 210 2.49 8.35 -9.82
N TYR A 211 2.84 7.98 -8.58
CA TYR A 211 4.05 7.19 -8.31
C TYR A 211 3.88 5.72 -8.70
N MET A 212 2.64 5.25 -8.78
CA MET A 212 2.32 3.86 -9.10
C MET A 212 2.16 3.62 -10.59
N ASN A 213 1.38 4.49 -11.24
CA ASN A 213 1.08 4.38 -12.67
C ASN A 213 1.25 5.75 -13.33
N PRO A 214 2.50 6.19 -13.57
CA PRO A 214 2.75 7.47 -14.23
C PRO A 214 2.00 7.56 -15.56
N GLY A 215 1.14 8.57 -15.70
CA GLY A 215 0.38 8.83 -16.93
C GLY A 215 -1.05 8.31 -16.93
N VAL A 216 -1.45 7.50 -15.95
CA VAL A 216 -2.87 7.15 -15.76
C VAL A 216 -3.56 8.30 -15.04
N GLN A 217 -4.74 8.70 -15.56
CA GLN A 217 -5.57 9.71 -14.94
C GLN A 217 -6.63 9.02 -14.09
N TYR A 218 -6.67 9.37 -12.81
CA TYR A 218 -7.65 8.87 -11.86
C TYR A 218 -8.76 9.93 -11.67
N PRO A 219 -10.01 9.52 -11.44
CA PRO A 219 -11.12 10.46 -11.24
C PRO A 219 -10.96 11.29 -9.96
N VAL A 220 -10.34 10.69 -8.94
CA VAL A 220 -10.01 11.31 -7.66
C VAL A 220 -8.50 11.21 -7.45
N GLU A 221 -7.90 12.28 -6.93
CA GLU A 221 -6.47 12.35 -6.64
C GLU A 221 -6.24 12.35 -5.12
N ASN A 222 -5.50 11.36 -4.62
CA ASN A 222 -5.16 11.26 -3.19
C ASN A 222 -3.76 11.84 -2.93
N TYR A 223 -3.66 12.73 -1.95
CA TYR A 223 -2.38 13.30 -1.55
C TYR A 223 -2.06 12.94 -0.11
N ARG A 224 -0.76 12.84 0.19
CA ARG A 224 -0.27 12.63 1.54
C ARG A 224 0.99 13.44 1.81
N VAL A 225 1.14 13.85 3.06
CA VAL A 225 2.20 14.71 3.58
C VAL A 225 2.38 14.43 5.07
N HIS A 226 3.46 14.90 5.66
CA HIS A 226 3.72 14.65 7.08
C HIS A 226 3.20 15.77 7.98
N ASP A 227 3.02 15.43 9.25
CA ASP A 227 2.72 16.39 10.30
C ASP A 227 3.67 17.60 10.26
N GLY A 228 3.13 18.81 10.37
CA GLY A 228 3.92 20.04 10.46
C GLY A 228 4.57 20.50 9.15
N ASP A 229 4.42 19.74 8.06
CA ASP A 229 4.89 20.13 6.73
C ASP A 229 4.26 21.45 6.28
N VAL A 230 4.96 22.16 5.40
CA VAL A 230 4.48 23.42 4.82
C VAL A 230 4.07 23.20 3.37
N LEU A 231 2.78 23.38 3.11
CA LEU A 231 2.20 23.33 1.78
C LEU A 231 2.09 24.73 1.17
N GLU A 232 2.61 24.88 -0.05
CA GLU A 232 2.51 26.08 -0.86
C GLU A 232 1.65 25.82 -2.11
N PHE A 233 0.64 26.68 -2.30
CA PHE A 233 -0.29 26.63 -3.42
C PHE A 233 0.06 27.71 -4.42
N VAL A 234 0.28 27.29 -5.66
CA VAL A 234 0.61 28.16 -6.80
C VAL A 234 -0.45 27.96 -7.87
N VAL A 235 -1.16 29.02 -8.26
CA VAL A 235 -2.18 29.01 -9.31
C VAL A 235 -1.72 29.93 -10.43
N GLY A 236 -1.68 29.44 -11.67
CA GLY A 236 -1.26 30.24 -12.82
C GLY A 236 0.17 30.79 -12.73
N GLY A 237 1.03 30.14 -11.92
CA GLY A 237 2.41 30.58 -11.68
C GLY A 237 2.59 31.55 -10.50
N GLU A 238 1.50 32.01 -9.87
CA GLU A 238 1.56 32.87 -8.70
C GLU A 238 1.25 32.11 -7.42
N ARG A 239 2.02 32.37 -6.36
CA ARG A 239 1.72 31.83 -5.03
C ARG A 239 0.46 32.51 -4.49
N VAL A 240 -0.55 31.70 -4.16
CA VAL A 240 -1.84 32.20 -3.66
C VAL A 240 -2.05 31.89 -2.18
N LYS A 241 -1.47 30.80 -1.66
CA LYS A 241 -1.63 30.42 -0.25
C LYS A 241 -0.44 29.58 0.24
N THR A 242 -0.13 29.70 1.52
CA THR A 242 0.82 28.81 2.19
C THR A 242 0.24 28.45 3.56
N VAL A 243 0.22 27.15 3.86
CA VAL A 243 -0.23 26.64 5.16
C VAL A 243 0.83 25.76 5.76
N ARG A 244 0.98 25.81 7.08
CA ARG A 244 1.64 24.79 7.87
C ARG A 244 0.57 23.83 8.36
N LEU A 245 0.78 22.56 8.08
CA LEU A 245 -0.14 21.51 8.47
C LEU A 245 -0.13 21.30 9.98
N PRO A 246 -1.22 20.76 10.55
CA PRO A 246 -1.23 20.42 11.96
C PRO A 246 -0.11 19.43 12.28
N SER A 247 0.37 19.47 13.50
CA SER A 247 1.30 18.47 14.03
C SER A 247 0.70 17.90 15.30
N ARG A 248 0.55 16.58 15.39
CA ARG A 248 0.12 15.95 16.65
C ARG A 248 1.25 16.05 17.68
N ALA A 249 0.92 15.92 18.96
CA ALA A 249 1.96 15.79 19.98
C ALA A 249 2.77 14.50 19.75
N CYS A 250 4.05 14.52 20.06
CA CYS A 250 4.86 13.30 20.20
C CYS A 250 5.83 13.45 21.37
N ASP A 251 6.14 12.33 22.00
CA ASP A 251 7.09 12.21 23.12
C ASP A 251 8.53 11.99 22.65
N GLY A 252 8.71 11.85 21.33
CA GLY A 252 9.96 11.53 20.68
C GLY A 252 10.47 10.11 20.90
N ALA A 253 9.58 9.19 21.29
CA ALA A 253 9.90 7.78 21.37
C ALA A 253 10.27 7.22 19.98
N PRO A 254 11.26 6.30 19.90
CA PRO A 254 11.58 5.58 18.69
C PRO A 254 10.36 4.86 18.11
N VAL A 255 10.18 4.95 16.80
CA VAL A 255 9.14 4.21 16.07
C VAL A 255 9.82 3.10 15.28
N LEU A 256 9.48 1.84 15.56
CA LEU A 256 9.95 0.66 14.80
C LEU A 256 11.48 0.58 14.64
N GLY A 257 12.24 0.97 15.68
CA GLY A 257 13.71 0.91 15.68
C GLY A 257 14.41 2.08 14.99
N TYR A 258 13.65 3.06 14.48
CA TYR A 258 14.18 4.32 13.97
C TYR A 258 14.14 5.39 15.07
N PRO A 259 15.08 6.35 15.09
CA PRO A 259 14.98 7.52 15.96
C PRO A 259 13.63 8.19 15.75
N GLY A 260 12.90 8.39 16.85
CA GLY A 260 11.64 9.14 16.80
C GLY A 260 11.90 10.60 16.39
N PRO A 261 10.89 11.30 15.86
CA PRO A 261 10.97 12.76 15.74
C PRO A 261 11.23 13.37 17.13
N PRO A 262 11.87 14.55 17.24
CA PRO A 262 12.02 15.21 18.53
C PRO A 262 10.66 15.44 19.18
N ALA A 263 10.59 15.31 20.51
CA ALA A 263 9.37 15.57 21.26
C ALA A 263 8.82 16.96 20.92
N GLN A 264 7.53 17.04 20.64
CA GLN A 264 6.87 18.30 20.27
C GLN A 264 5.42 18.32 20.77
N GLU A 265 4.95 19.52 21.08
CA GLU A 265 3.56 19.77 21.41
C GLU A 265 2.67 19.73 20.14
N ALA A 266 1.38 19.45 20.35
CA ALA A 266 0.42 19.53 19.27
C ALA A 266 0.31 20.97 18.76
N ARG A 267 0.21 21.15 17.44
CA ARG A 267 -0.02 22.44 16.79
C ARG A 267 -1.18 22.34 15.82
N PRO A 268 -2.08 23.33 15.80
CA PRO A 268 -3.15 23.38 14.82
C PRO A 268 -2.61 23.74 13.43
N LEU A 269 -3.46 23.60 12.42
CA LEU A 269 -3.21 24.15 11.09
C LEU A 269 -3.01 25.67 11.17
N GLU A 270 -2.00 26.18 10.47
CA GLU A 270 -1.64 27.60 10.49
C GLU A 270 -1.55 28.14 9.06
N VAL A 271 -2.24 29.25 8.78
CA VAL A 271 -2.12 29.96 7.51
C VAL A 271 -0.93 30.92 7.58
N LEU A 272 0.13 30.63 6.82
CA LEU A 272 1.35 31.44 6.78
C LEU A 272 1.27 32.59 5.77
N PHE A 273 0.48 32.41 4.71
CA PHE A 273 0.31 33.39 3.64
C PHE A 273 -1.02 33.17 2.92
N THR A 274 -1.66 34.26 2.50
CA THR A 274 -2.80 34.26 1.56
C THR A 274 -2.73 35.55 0.75
N LYS A 275 -2.90 35.46 -0.57
CA LYS A 275 -2.95 36.59 -1.50
C LYS A 275 -4.37 37.14 -1.60
#